data_AF-A0A526XVC9-F1
#
_entry.id   AF-A0A526XVC9-F1
#
_cell.length_a   1.000
_cell.length_b   1.000
_cell.length_c   1.000
_cell.angle_alpha   90.00
_cell.angle_beta   90.00
_cell.angle_gamma   90.00
#
_symmetry.space_group_name_H-M   'P 1'
#
loop_
_entity.id
_entity.type
_entity.pdbx_description
1 polymer ?
#
loop_
_entity_poly.entity_id
_entity_poly.type
_entity_poly.pdbx_seq_one_letter_code
_entity_poly.pdbx_strand_id
1 'polypeptide(L)'
;MMSADLSTDALSMTDPRLLTSAERIAMTKIHDHRLFANASGYYGRGAHRITRQLAFGLIARGLVRIDHNRAGDELMLTGKGMATRAVMIARRERRQA
;
A
#
# COMPACT_ATOMS: atom_id res chain seq x y z
N MET A 1 -0.82 -33.27 15.40
CA MET A 1 -1.55 -32.38 14.47
C MET A 1 -0.92 -31.00 14.59
N MET A 2 -0.30 -30.51 13.51
CA MET A 2 0.56 -29.32 13.51
C MET A 2 -0.23 -28.05 13.85
N SER A 3 0.12 -27.38 14.94
CA SER A 3 -0.26 -25.99 15.21
C SER A 3 0.81 -25.10 14.62
N ALA A 4 0.63 -24.66 13.38
CA ALA A 4 1.53 -23.71 12.74
C ALA A 4 1.19 -22.30 13.23
N ASP A 5 1.93 -21.88 14.25
CA ASP A 5 2.44 -20.54 14.51
C ASP A 5 1.84 -19.40 13.65
N LEU A 6 0.71 -18.84 14.11
CA LEU A 6 0.08 -17.63 13.55
C LEU A 6 0.76 -16.33 14.03
N SER A 7 1.95 -16.42 14.63
CA SER A 7 2.53 -15.34 15.44
C SER A 7 3.57 -14.47 14.72
N THR A 8 4.06 -14.89 13.55
CA THR A 8 5.30 -14.31 12.98
C THR A 8 5.10 -13.57 11.67
N ASP A 9 4.00 -13.81 10.95
CA ASP A 9 3.80 -13.26 9.60
C ASP A 9 3.17 -11.85 9.59
N ALA A 10 2.60 -11.42 10.72
CA ALA A 10 1.95 -10.11 10.87
C ALA A 10 2.92 -8.91 10.74
N LEU A 11 4.24 -9.15 10.81
CA LEU A 11 5.29 -8.13 10.68
C LEU A 11 6.35 -8.50 9.62
N SER A 12 6.10 -9.52 8.79
CA SER A 12 6.94 -9.83 7.63
C SER A 12 6.97 -8.63 6.69
N MET A 13 7.99 -7.78 6.83
CA MET A 13 8.15 -6.58 6.03
C MET A 13 8.46 -6.98 4.59
N THR A 14 7.64 -6.54 3.64
CA THR A 14 7.96 -6.72 2.22
C THR A 14 9.18 -5.88 1.86
N ASP A 15 10.22 -6.48 1.29
CA ASP A 15 11.35 -5.72 0.73
C ASP A 15 10.85 -4.83 -0.41
N PRO A 16 11.00 -3.49 -0.33
CA PRO A 16 10.56 -2.59 -1.39
C PRO A 16 11.21 -2.80 -2.77
N ARG A 17 12.28 -3.61 -2.86
CA ARG A 17 12.88 -4.03 -4.14
C ARG A 17 11.98 -4.98 -4.93
N LEU A 18 11.11 -5.72 -4.26
CA LEU A 18 10.14 -6.64 -4.87
C LEU A 18 8.90 -5.92 -5.43
N LEU A 19 8.82 -4.61 -5.21
CA LEU A 19 7.78 -3.75 -5.76
C LEU A 19 8.23 -3.16 -7.09
N THR A 20 7.30 -3.06 -8.03
CA THR A 20 7.47 -2.25 -9.23
C THR A 20 7.54 -0.76 -8.87
N SER A 21 8.04 0.06 -9.79
CA SER A 21 8.03 1.52 -9.59
C SER A 21 6.61 2.08 -9.45
N ALA A 22 5.63 1.51 -10.16
CA ALA A 22 4.22 1.89 -10.05
C ALA A 22 3.64 1.56 -8.67
N GLU A 23 3.91 0.37 -8.13
CA GLU A 23 3.49 -0.03 -6.78
C GLU A 23 4.10 0.87 -5.71
N ARG A 24 5.39 1.19 -5.81
CA ARG A 24 6.06 2.13 -4.90
C ARG A 24 5.41 3.52 -4.92
N ILE A 25 5.14 4.05 -6.11
CA ILE A 25 4.47 5.36 -6.26
C ILE A 25 3.05 5.31 -5.69
N ALA A 26 2.31 4.22 -5.93
CA ALA A 26 0.96 4.04 -5.40
C ALA A 26 0.94 3.99 -3.87
N MET A 27 1.89 3.30 -3.24
CA MET A 27 2.01 3.29 -1.78
C MET A 27 2.22 4.70 -1.20
N THR A 28 3.03 5.53 -1.86
CA THR A 28 3.20 6.93 -1.47
C THR A 28 1.89 7.71 -1.64
N LYS A 29 1.19 7.54 -2.76
CA LYS A 29 -0.10 8.22 -3.00
C LYS A 29 -1.19 7.82 -2.01
N ILE A 30 -1.30 6.53 -1.68
CA ILE A 30 -2.28 6.01 -0.71
C ILE A 30 -2.00 6.54 0.70
N HIS A 31 -0.73 6.73 1.05
CA HIS A 31 -0.36 7.35 2.32
C HIS A 31 -0.68 8.85 2.36
N ASP A 32 -0.34 9.58 1.30
CA ASP A 32 -0.36 11.04 1.29
C ASP A 32 -1.76 11.61 0.95
N HIS A 33 -2.65 10.79 0.37
CA HIS A 33 -3.96 11.23 -0.09
C HIS A 33 -5.06 10.23 0.28
N ARG A 34 -6.24 10.75 0.54
CA ARG A 34 -7.47 9.96 0.68
C ARG A 34 -7.96 9.55 -0.71
N LEU A 35 -7.89 8.26 -1.02
CA LEU A 35 -8.21 7.71 -2.34
C LEU A 35 -9.48 6.86 -2.25
N PHE A 36 -10.57 7.37 -2.81
CA PHE A 36 -11.88 6.70 -2.81
C PHE A 36 -12.13 5.96 -4.12
N ALA A 37 -12.83 4.83 -4.06
CA ALA A 37 -13.22 4.06 -5.23
C ALA A 37 -14.18 4.85 -6.13
N ASN A 38 -14.02 4.71 -7.45
CA ASN A 38 -14.99 5.16 -8.43
C ASN A 38 -15.04 4.25 -9.67
N ALA A 39 -15.86 4.61 -10.66
CA ALA A 39 -16.12 3.80 -11.86
C ALA A 39 -14.87 3.40 -12.65
N SER A 40 -13.76 4.12 -12.50
CA SER A 40 -12.55 3.92 -13.33
C SER A 40 -11.28 3.62 -12.52
N GLY A 41 -11.37 3.42 -11.20
CA GLY A 41 -10.18 3.30 -10.35
C GLY A 41 -10.42 3.74 -8.92
N TYR A 42 -9.34 4.16 -8.26
CA TYR A 42 -9.41 4.93 -7.01
C TYR A 42 -8.82 6.32 -7.26
N TYR A 43 -9.53 7.35 -6.80
CA TYR A 43 -9.17 8.76 -7.00
C TYR A 43 -9.20 9.56 -5.71
N GLY A 44 -8.17 10.41 -5.57
CA GLY A 44 -8.29 11.84 -5.30
C GLY A 44 -7.89 12.62 -6.58
N ARG A 45 -8.34 13.88 -6.77
CA ARG A 45 -8.26 14.66 -8.04
C ARG A 45 -7.02 14.38 -8.93
N GLY A 46 -7.26 14.10 -10.22
CA GLY A 46 -6.31 14.16 -11.35
C GLY A 46 -4.94 13.46 -11.18
N ALA A 47 -3.99 14.12 -10.51
CA ALA A 47 -2.59 13.69 -10.40
C ALA A 47 -2.37 12.44 -9.53
N HIS A 48 -3.35 12.09 -8.69
CA HIS A 48 -3.20 11.06 -7.64
C HIS A 48 -3.95 9.75 -7.92
N ARG A 49 -4.43 9.55 -9.16
CA ARG A 49 -5.16 8.32 -9.54
C ARG A 49 -4.30 7.07 -9.41
N ILE A 50 -4.92 5.97 -8.98
CA ILE A 50 -4.40 4.61 -9.10
C ILE A 50 -5.46 3.69 -9.72
N THR A 51 -5.02 2.76 -10.57
CA THR A 51 -5.94 1.83 -11.25
C THR A 51 -6.42 0.76 -10.27
N ARG A 52 -7.59 0.15 -10.55
CA ARG A 52 -8.08 -0.97 -9.73
C ARG A 52 -7.11 -2.14 -9.73
N GLN A 53 -6.52 -2.47 -10.88
CA GLN A 53 -5.53 -3.54 -11.00
C GLN A 53 -4.32 -3.32 -10.08
N LEU A 54 -3.81 -2.09 -10.01
CA LEU A 54 -2.69 -1.76 -9.13
C LEU A 54 -3.08 -1.88 -7.65
N ALA A 55 -4.28 -1.39 -7.29
CA ALA A 55 -4.80 -1.54 -5.94
C ALA A 55 -4.99 -3.02 -5.56
N PHE A 56 -5.55 -3.84 -6.45
CA PHE A 56 -5.70 -5.27 -6.23
C PHE A 56 -4.37 -5.99 -6.03
N GLY A 57 -3.33 -5.63 -6.81
CA GLY A 57 -1.99 -6.17 -6.60
C GLY A 57 -1.41 -5.85 -5.23
N LEU A 58 -1.62 -4.62 -4.74
CA LEU A 58 -1.16 -4.21 -3.40
C LEU A 58 -1.99 -4.84 -2.27
N ILE A 59 -3.29 -5.03 -2.48
CA ILE A 59 -4.19 -5.74 -1.54
C ILE A 59 -3.79 -7.22 -1.44
N ALA A 60 -3.55 -7.88 -2.58
CA ALA A 60 -3.10 -9.28 -2.61
C ALA A 60 -1.76 -9.50 -1.88
N ARG A 61 -0.89 -8.47 -1.86
CA ARG A 61 0.37 -8.49 -1.09
C ARG A 61 0.20 -8.16 0.41
N GLY A 62 -1.01 -7.81 0.83
CA GLY A 62 -1.31 -7.38 2.20
C GLY A 62 -0.74 -6.00 2.57
N LEU A 63 -0.40 -5.17 1.57
CA LEU A 63 0.19 -3.84 1.78
C LEU A 63 -0.87 -2.74 1.88
N VAL A 64 -2.04 -2.98 1.30
CA VAL A 64 -3.16 -2.04 1.23
C VAL A 64 -4.44 -2.78 1.64
N ARG A 65 -5.38 -2.07 2.25
CA ARG A 65 -6.74 -2.54 2.52
C ARG A 65 -7.75 -1.51 2.02
N ILE A 66 -8.99 -1.98 1.81
CA ILE A 66 -10.14 -1.11 1.60
C ILE A 66 -10.80 -0.89 2.96
N ASP A 67 -11.03 0.37 3.31
CA ASP A 67 -11.77 0.80 4.47
C ASP A 67 -13.14 1.33 4.01
N HIS A 68 -14.21 0.68 4.47
CA HIS A 68 -15.57 1.05 4.11
C HIS A 68 -16.06 2.11 5.10
N ASN A 69 -16.12 3.37 4.66
CA ASN A 69 -16.56 4.48 5.50
C ASN A 69 -17.81 5.17 4.93
N ARG A 70 -18.37 6.13 5.68
CA ARG A 70 -19.59 6.87 5.27
C ARG A 70 -19.41 7.66 3.96
N ALA A 71 -18.17 7.99 3.58
CA ALA A 71 -17.85 8.68 2.34
C ALA A 71 -17.56 7.71 1.17
N GLY A 72 -17.48 6.40 1.44
CA GLY A 72 -17.27 5.35 0.45
C GLY A 72 -16.08 4.44 0.78
N ASP A 73 -15.65 3.70 -0.23
CA ASP A 73 -14.53 2.75 -0.12
C ASP A 73 -13.20 3.47 -0.28
N GLU A 74 -12.45 3.63 0.81
CA GLU A 74 -11.16 4.32 0.86
C GLU A 74 -10.00 3.31 0.88
N LEU A 75 -8.93 3.57 0.12
CA LEU A 75 -7.71 2.77 0.23
C LEU A 75 -6.83 3.28 1.37
N MET A 76 -6.35 2.35 2.18
CA MET A 76 -5.45 2.64 3.29
C MET A 76 -4.26 1.67 3.29
N LEU A 77 -3.09 2.14 3.73
CA LEU A 77 -1.98 1.23 4.01
C LEU A 77 -2.29 0.36 5.23
N THR A 78 -1.88 -0.90 5.18
CA THR A 78 -1.85 -1.79 6.35
C THR A 78 -0.62 -1.47 7.22
N GLY A 79 -0.51 -2.07 8.41
CA GLY A 79 0.73 -1.97 9.20
C GLY A 79 1.98 -2.41 8.43
N LYS A 80 1.85 -3.49 7.66
CA LYS A 80 2.89 -3.96 6.72
C LYS A 80 3.19 -2.93 5.62
N GLY A 81 2.15 -2.33 5.04
CA GLY A 81 2.29 -1.26 4.05
C GLY A 81 3.03 -0.03 4.58
N MET A 82 2.72 0.39 5.81
CA MET A 82 3.39 1.50 6.50
C MET A 82 4.88 1.20 6.72
N ALA A 83 5.20 0.01 7.23
CA ALA A 83 6.58 -0.42 7.46
C ALA A 83 7.39 -0.50 6.15
N THR A 84 6.82 -1.07 5.09
CA THR A 84 7.45 -1.13 3.76
C THR A 84 7.69 0.27 3.20
N ARG A 85 6.76 1.22 3.36
CA ARG A 85 6.95 2.62 2.94
C ARG A 85 8.06 3.31 3.74
N ALA A 86 8.16 3.09 5.05
CA ALA A 86 9.22 3.67 5.86
C ALA A 86 10.63 3.25 5.37
N VAL A 87 10.80 1.98 4.99
CA VAL A 87 12.07 1.49 4.39
C VAL A 87 12.36 2.16 3.05
N MET A 88 11.34 2.44 2.23
CA MET A 88 11.53 3.17 0.97
C MET A 88 12.10 4.57 1.20
N ILE A 89 11.57 5.29 2.19
CA ILE A 89 12.01 6.64 2.55
C ILE A 89 13.45 6.62 3.08
N ALA A 90 13.74 5.77 4.06
CA ALA A 90 15.09 5.64 4.62
C ALA A 90 16.15 5.30 3.56
N ARG A 91 15.80 4.45 2.59
CA ARG A 91 16.68 4.11 1.46
C ARG A 91 16.86 5.27 0.47
N ARG A 92 15.86 6.15 0.32
CA ARG A 92 15.96 7.34 -0.54
C ARG A 92 16.89 8.37 0.09
N GLU A 93 16.71 8.64 1.39
CA GLU A 93 17.53 9.59 2.15
C GLU A 93 19.02 9.20 2.12
N ARG A 94 19.33 7.91 2.33
CA ARG A 94 20.71 7.39 2.25
C ARG A 94 21.38 7.51 0.87
N ARG A 95 20.62 7.68 -0.21
CA ARG A 95 21.19 7.91 -1.56
C ARG A 95 21.41 9.39 -1.86
N GLN A 96 20.77 10.26 -1.08
CA GLN A 96 20.80 11.71 -1.26
C GLN A 96 21.80 12.39 -0.32
N ALA A 97 22.23 11.70 0.74
CA ALA A 97 23.37 12.06 1.58
C ALA A 97 24.68 11.56 0.96
#